data_AF-A0A553FIN4-F1
#
_entry.id   AF-A0A553FIN4-F1
#
_cell.length_a   1.000
_cell.length_b   1.000
_cell.length_c   1.000
_cell.angle_alpha   90.00
_cell.angle_beta   90.00
_cell.angle_gamma   90.00
#
_symmetry.space_group_name_H-M   'P 1'
#
loop_
_entity.id
_entity.type
_entity.pdbx_description
1 polymer ?
#
loop_
_entity_poly.entity_id
_entity_poly.type
_entity_poly.pdbx_seq_one_letter_code
_entity_poly.pdbx_strand_id
1 'polypeptide(L)'
;MSLADLKKQNYNDIKRNFTVDEFIDDATNYAAGRPEIVSADLKAQTKKLTQKIAKSVQHVQPDDDKPFKHATFTLSTEVIEQLNELSLKTSIPKSRLLRILVNDFYYEENPSTLQNSKVK
;
A
#
# COMPACT_ATOMS: atom_id res chain seq x y z
N MET A 1 -15.61 12.45 -25.83
CA MET A 1 -14.65 12.59 -24.70
C MET A 1 -14.06 13.99 -24.75
N SER A 2 -14.08 14.73 -23.64
CA SER A 2 -13.74 16.16 -23.60
C SER A 2 -12.23 16.36 -23.43
N LEU A 3 -11.62 17.23 -24.24
CA LEU A 3 -10.17 17.54 -24.24
C LEU A 3 -9.70 18.39 -23.04
N ALA A 4 -10.57 18.58 -22.04
CA ALA A 4 -10.32 19.45 -20.88
C ALA A 4 -9.25 18.92 -19.90
N ASP A 5 -8.89 17.64 -19.96
CA ASP A 5 -8.00 17.01 -18.97
C ASP A 5 -6.53 16.90 -19.38
N LEU A 6 -6.13 17.33 -20.58
CA LEU A 6 -4.71 17.38 -20.93
C LEU A 6 -4.04 18.62 -20.32
N LYS A 7 -3.99 18.67 -18.98
CA LYS A 7 -3.06 19.54 -18.25
C LYS A 7 -1.65 19.14 -18.66
N LYS A 8 -0.98 19.97 -19.48
CA LYS A 8 0.47 19.85 -19.72
C LYS A 8 1.17 20.00 -18.37
N GLN A 9 1.50 18.87 -17.77
CA GLN A 9 2.32 18.80 -16.58
C GLN A 9 3.73 19.18 -17.03
N ASN A 10 4.22 20.34 -16.60
CA ASN A 10 5.60 20.74 -16.86
C ASN A 10 6.51 19.82 -16.04
N TYR A 11 6.92 18.72 -16.65
CA TYR A 11 7.98 17.90 -16.11
C TYR A 11 9.28 18.70 -16.26
N ASN A 12 9.99 18.91 -15.16
CA ASN A 12 11.37 19.38 -15.22
C ASN A 12 12.18 18.26 -15.87
N ASP A 13 12.28 18.31 -17.20
CA ASP A 13 13.16 17.42 -17.94
C ASP A 13 14.57 17.64 -17.41
N ILE A 14 15.16 16.56 -16.90
CA ILE A 14 16.54 16.55 -16.45
C ILE A 14 17.36 16.61 -17.74
N LYS A 15 17.66 17.83 -18.19
CA LYS A 15 18.51 18.06 -19.36
C LYS A 15 19.91 17.58 -18.98
N ARG A 16 20.36 16.51 -19.62
CA ARG A 16 21.77 16.11 -19.57
C ARG A 16 22.52 17.01 -20.53
N ASN A 17 23.64 17.56 -20.08
CA ASN A 17 24.54 18.28 -20.95
C ASN A 17 25.38 17.23 -21.69
N PHE A 18 25.28 17.19 -23.02
CA PHE A 18 26.10 16.36 -23.89
C PHE A 18 26.89 17.25 -24.86
N THR A 19 28.01 16.76 -25.37
CA THR A 19 28.83 17.50 -26.35
C THR A 19 28.33 17.27 -27.77
N VAL A 20 28.77 18.12 -28.71
CA VAL A 20 28.38 17.99 -30.13
C VAL A 20 28.84 16.65 -30.69
N ASP A 21 30.05 16.21 -30.35
CA ASP A 21 30.60 14.93 -30.83
C ASP A 21 29.78 13.74 -30.31
N GLU A 22 29.37 13.78 -29.03
CA GLU A 22 28.53 12.73 -28.42
C GLU A 22 27.15 12.61 -29.10
N PHE A 23 26.58 13.72 -29.53
CA PHE A 23 25.32 13.74 -30.28
C PHE A 23 25.47 13.17 -31.70
N ILE A 24 26.58 13.50 -32.37
CA ILE A 24 26.87 13.00 -33.71
C ILE A 24 27.05 11.47 -33.66
N ASP A 25 27.77 10.97 -32.68
CA ASP A 25 27.98 9.54 -32.50
C ASP A 25 26.65 8.82 -32.20
N ASP A 26 25.79 9.35 -31.32
CA ASP A 26 24.47 8.75 -31.06
C ASP A 26 23.53 8.80 -32.26
N ALA A 27 23.66 9.81 -33.13
CA ALA A 27 22.89 9.85 -34.38
C ALA A 27 23.27 8.70 -35.34
N THR A 28 24.56 8.35 -35.42
CA THR A 28 25.00 7.18 -36.20
C THR A 28 24.50 5.87 -35.59
N ASN A 29 24.54 5.76 -34.26
CA ASN A 29 24.03 4.61 -33.53
C ASN A 29 22.50 4.48 -33.66
N TYR A 30 21.77 5.60 -33.68
CA TYR A 30 20.32 5.65 -33.92
C TYR A 30 19.99 5.15 -35.33
N ALA A 31 20.72 5.60 -36.36
CA ALA A 31 20.56 5.11 -37.73
C ALA A 31 20.86 3.61 -37.86
N ALA A 32 21.78 3.09 -37.05
CA ALA A 32 22.09 1.66 -36.95
C ALA A 32 21.12 0.87 -36.02
N GLY A 33 20.10 1.53 -35.45
CA GLY A 33 19.08 0.90 -34.59
C GLY A 33 19.53 0.59 -33.15
N ARG A 34 20.62 1.19 -32.68
CA ARG A 34 21.19 0.98 -31.34
C ARG A 34 21.35 2.31 -30.56
N PRO A 35 20.29 3.10 -30.36
CA PRO A 35 20.42 4.39 -29.70
C PRO A 35 20.77 4.23 -28.22
N GLU A 36 21.79 4.92 -27.76
CA GLU A 36 22.30 4.81 -26.39
C GLU A 36 21.80 5.96 -25.51
N ILE A 37 21.83 7.19 -26.03
CA ILE A 37 21.48 8.39 -25.26
C ILE A 37 19.97 8.57 -25.21
N VAL A 38 19.29 8.44 -26.35
CA VAL A 38 17.81 8.54 -26.44
C VAL A 38 17.11 7.41 -25.67
N SER A 39 17.71 6.22 -25.57
CA SER A 39 17.13 5.10 -24.81
C SER A 39 17.36 5.18 -23.30
N ALA A 40 18.32 6.00 -22.85
CA ALA A 40 18.59 6.19 -21.43
C ALA A 40 17.46 6.93 -20.71
N ASP A 41 16.71 7.79 -21.39
CA ASP A 41 15.50 8.43 -20.85
C ASP A 41 14.35 7.44 -20.70
N LEU A 42 14.18 6.51 -21.64
CA LEU A 42 13.21 5.42 -21.52
C LEU A 42 13.56 4.49 -20.36
N LYS A 43 14.84 4.14 -20.19
CA LYS A 43 15.31 3.33 -19.05
C LYS A 43 15.15 4.06 -17.71
N ALA A 44 15.34 5.38 -17.67
CA ALA A 44 15.08 6.18 -16.47
C ALA A 44 13.59 6.27 -16.15
N GLN A 45 12.73 6.40 -17.17
CA GLN A 45 11.28 6.38 -17.02
C GLN A 45 10.77 5.00 -16.57
N THR A 46 11.24 3.90 -17.15
CA THR A 46 10.85 2.54 -16.74
C THR A 46 11.30 2.22 -15.32
N LYS A 47 12.50 2.65 -14.90
CA LYS A 47 12.96 2.55 -13.50
C LYS A 47 12.08 3.35 -12.54
N LYS A 48 11.66 4.56 -12.90
CA LYS A 48 10.75 5.38 -12.08
C LYS A 48 9.34 4.78 -12.00
N LEU A 49 8.83 4.21 -13.11
CA LEU A 49 7.54 3.50 -13.16
C LEU A 49 7.57 2.24 -12.30
N THR A 50 8.60 1.39 -12.45
CA THR A 50 8.78 0.19 -11.61
C THR A 50 8.97 0.53 -10.14
N GLN A 51 9.70 1.61 -9.79
CA GLN A 51 9.80 2.08 -8.41
C GLN A 51 8.47 2.62 -7.85
N LYS A 52 7.67 3.33 -8.66
CA LYS A 52 6.33 3.78 -8.24
C LYS A 52 5.39 2.59 -8.02
N ILE A 53 5.41 1.61 -8.93
CA ILE A 53 4.63 0.37 -8.80
C ILE A 53 5.09 -0.43 -7.57
N ALA A 54 6.40 -0.56 -7.34
CA ALA A 54 6.92 -1.22 -6.15
C ALA A 54 6.50 -0.52 -4.84
N LYS A 55 6.48 0.82 -4.81
CA LYS A 55 6.02 1.61 -3.64
C LYS A 55 4.50 1.51 -3.43
N SER A 56 3.70 1.43 -4.48
CA SER A 56 2.25 1.23 -4.36
C SER A 56 1.89 -0.21 -3.97
N VAL A 57 2.66 -1.20 -4.40
CA VAL A 57 2.50 -2.61 -3.99
C VAL A 57 2.90 -2.81 -2.51
N GLN A 58 3.87 -2.04 -2.00
CA GLN A 58 4.21 -2.04 -0.57
C GLN A 58 3.09 -1.50 0.35
N HIS A 59 2.08 -0.80 -0.19
CA HIS A 59 0.90 -0.35 0.57
C HIS A 59 -0.28 -1.34 0.50
N VAL A 60 -0.08 -2.52 -0.07
CA VAL A 60 -0.99 -3.67 0.02
C VAL A 60 -0.25 -4.84 0.67
N GLN A 61 0.56 -4.54 1.69
CA GLN A 61 0.86 -5.52 2.73
C GLN A 61 -0.40 -5.61 3.60
N PRO A 62 -0.88 -6.79 4.00
CA PRO A 62 -1.85 -6.84 5.09
C PRO A 62 -1.25 -6.06 6.26
N ASP A 63 -2.05 -5.25 6.95
CA ASP A 63 -1.68 -4.47 8.14
C ASP A 63 -1.32 -5.38 9.34
N ASP A 64 -0.63 -6.50 9.11
CA ASP A 64 -0.39 -7.60 10.03
C ASP A 64 0.77 -7.35 11.00
N ASP A 65 1.67 -6.42 10.69
CA ASP A 65 2.88 -6.14 11.50
C ASP A 65 2.79 -4.86 12.33
N LYS A 66 1.66 -4.14 12.26
CA LYS A 66 1.48 -2.95 13.10
C LYS A 66 1.14 -3.39 14.52
N PRO A 67 1.80 -2.84 15.56
CA PRO A 67 1.45 -3.14 16.94
C PRO A 67 0.00 -2.73 17.20
N PHE A 68 -0.73 -3.56 17.95
CA PHE A 68 -2.09 -3.24 18.36
C PHE A 68 -2.11 -1.94 19.16
N LYS A 69 -3.02 -1.02 18.81
CA LYS A 69 -3.22 0.20 19.59
C LYS A 69 -3.86 -0.16 20.94
N HIS A 70 -3.30 0.36 22.03
CA HIS A 70 -3.90 0.22 23.35
C HIS A 70 -5.12 1.13 23.50
N ALA A 71 -6.18 0.61 24.12
CA ALA A 71 -7.40 1.35 24.41
C ALA A 71 -7.89 1.00 25.83
N THR A 72 -8.45 1.98 26.52
CA THR A 72 -9.07 1.84 27.84
C THR A 72 -10.58 1.99 27.70
N PHE A 73 -11.34 1.04 28.22
CA PHE A 73 -12.80 1.05 28.18
C PHE A 73 -13.37 1.07 29.59
N THR A 74 -14.48 1.77 29.76
CA THR A 74 -15.26 1.74 31.02
C THR A 74 -16.30 0.63 30.91
N LEU A 75 -16.30 -0.31 31.85
CA LEU A 75 -17.23 -1.44 31.92
C LEU A 75 -17.85 -1.48 33.32
N SER A 76 -19.05 -2.07 33.43
CA SER A 76 -19.63 -2.36 34.74
C SER A 76 -18.84 -3.45 35.46
N THR A 77 -18.94 -3.47 36.79
CA THR A 77 -18.27 -4.47 37.65
C THR A 77 -18.71 -5.89 37.30
N GLU A 78 -20.00 -6.09 37.05
CA GLU A 78 -20.58 -7.37 36.65
C GLU A 78 -19.97 -7.91 35.35
N VAL A 79 -19.78 -7.04 34.34
CA VAL A 79 -19.20 -7.44 33.05
C VAL A 79 -17.72 -7.79 33.20
N ILE A 80 -16.98 -7.10 34.09
CA ILE A 80 -15.58 -7.41 34.38
C ILE A 80 -15.46 -8.81 35.00
N GLU A 81 -16.36 -9.18 35.91
CA GLU A 81 -16.42 -10.51 36.52
C GLU A 81 -16.76 -11.60 35.50
N GLN A 82 -17.78 -11.39 34.67
CA GLN A 82 -18.13 -12.31 33.59
C GLN A 82 -16.99 -12.52 32.60
N LEU A 83 -16.29 -11.43 32.22
CA LEU A 83 -15.14 -11.50 31.31
C LEU A 83 -13.96 -12.26 31.95
N ASN A 84 -13.73 -12.09 33.27
CA ASN A 84 -12.75 -12.85 34.03
C ASN A 84 -13.08 -14.35 34.02
N GLU A 85 -14.32 -14.70 34.38
CA GLU A 85 -14.75 -16.10 34.40
C GLU A 85 -14.64 -16.76 33.02
N LEU A 86 -15.08 -16.08 31.96
CA LEU A 86 -14.98 -16.58 30.59
C LEU A 86 -13.52 -16.80 30.19
N SER A 87 -12.64 -15.87 30.54
CA SER A 87 -11.20 -15.99 30.25
C SER A 87 -10.58 -17.19 30.95
N LEU A 88 -10.96 -17.45 32.21
CA LEU A 88 -10.49 -18.61 32.97
C LEU A 88 -11.05 -19.93 32.41
N LYS A 89 -12.34 -19.98 32.06
CA LYS A 89 -13.01 -21.18 31.54
C LYS A 89 -12.49 -21.59 30.15
N THR A 90 -12.26 -20.61 29.27
CA THR A 90 -11.86 -20.85 27.88
C THR A 90 -10.36 -20.82 27.65
N SER A 91 -9.57 -20.36 28.63
CA SER A 91 -8.14 -20.05 28.48
C SER A 91 -7.84 -19.02 27.37
N ILE A 92 -8.84 -18.22 26.96
CA ILE A 92 -8.67 -17.15 25.98
C ILE A 92 -8.43 -15.82 26.72
N PRO A 93 -7.41 -15.02 26.34
CA PRO A 93 -7.18 -13.71 26.95
C PRO A 93 -8.38 -12.77 26.76
N LYS A 94 -8.66 -11.94 27.77
CA LYS A 94 -9.73 -10.93 27.76
C LYS A 94 -9.75 -10.05 26.51
N SER A 95 -8.59 -9.57 26.09
CA SER A 95 -8.46 -8.72 24.89
C SER A 95 -8.87 -9.44 23.61
N ARG A 96 -8.60 -10.75 23.53
CA ARG A 96 -9.02 -11.58 22.40
C ARG A 96 -10.51 -11.88 22.42
N LEU A 97 -11.09 -12.13 23.60
CA LEU A 97 -12.54 -12.27 23.75
C LEU A 97 -13.28 -11.01 23.27
N LEU A 98 -12.80 -9.82 23.64
CA LEU A 98 -13.40 -8.56 23.17
C LEU A 98 -13.29 -8.40 21.65
N ARG A 99 -12.18 -8.81 21.02
CA ARG A 99 -12.05 -8.79 19.56
C ARG A 99 -13.05 -9.71 18.88
N ILE A 100 -13.22 -10.92 19.40
CA ILE A 100 -14.19 -11.90 18.89
C ILE A 100 -15.60 -11.32 19.01
N LEU A 101 -15.98 -10.83 20.19
CA LEU A 101 -17.31 -10.26 20.44
C LEU A 101 -17.61 -9.10 19.49
N VAL A 102 -16.69 -8.14 19.36
CA VAL A 102 -16.86 -6.99 18.46
C VAL A 102 -16.93 -7.43 16.99
N ASN A 103 -16.11 -8.40 16.60
CA ASN A 103 -16.12 -8.95 15.25
C ASN A 103 -17.47 -9.59 14.93
N ASP A 104 -17.97 -10.45 15.81
CA ASP A 104 -19.24 -11.15 15.64
C ASP A 104 -20.39 -10.14 15.58
N PHE A 105 -20.43 -9.19 16.52
CA PHE A 105 -21.46 -8.14 16.54
C PHE A 105 -21.44 -7.24 15.30
N TYR A 106 -20.25 -6.90 14.78
CA TYR A 106 -20.13 -6.07 13.58
C TYR A 106 -20.74 -6.76 12.35
N TYR A 107 -20.59 -8.07 12.23
CA TYR A 107 -21.12 -8.83 11.10
C TYR A 107 -22.60 -9.14 11.20
N GLU A 108 -23.13 -9.36 12.41
CA GLU A 108 -24.57 -9.47 12.63
C GLU A 108 -25.31 -8.20 12.14
N GLU A 109 -24.74 -7.02 12.40
CA GLU A 109 -25.30 -5.74 11.95
C GLU A 109 -25.02 -5.44 10.45
N ASN A 110 -24.02 -6.08 9.84
CA ASN A 110 -23.59 -5.83 8.45
C ASN A 110 -23.47 -7.13 7.63
N PRO A 111 -24.59 -7.81 7.32
CA PRO A 111 -24.58 -9.11 6.64
C PRO A 111 -24.04 -9.05 5.20
N SER A 112 -23.99 -7.87 4.58
CA SER A 112 -23.51 -7.65 3.20
C SER A 112 -21.99 -7.70 3.07
N THR A 113 -21.23 -7.54 4.16
CA THR A 113 -19.77 -7.60 4.16
C THR A 113 -19.30 -9.04 4.32
N LEU A 114 -19.22 -9.79 3.22
CA LEU A 114 -18.50 -11.06 3.15
C LEU A 114 -17.00 -10.83 3.45
N GLN A 115 -16.39 -11.64 4.33
CA GLN A 115 -15.07 -12.31 4.17
C GLN A 115 -14.62 -13.10 5.42
N ASN A 116 -13.83 -14.15 5.18
CA ASN A 116 -13.35 -15.18 6.12
C ASN A 116 -12.67 -14.61 7.38
N SER A 117 -13.32 -14.71 8.53
CA SER A 117 -12.79 -14.20 9.80
C SER A 117 -11.52 -14.96 10.23
N LYS A 118 -10.35 -14.32 10.13
CA LYS A 118 -9.13 -14.72 10.85
C LYS A 118 -8.89 -13.75 12.00
N VAL A 119 -9.71 -13.83 13.04
CA VAL A 119 -9.48 -13.08 14.28
C VAL A 119 -8.26 -13.67 14.99
N LYS A 120 -7.14 -12.92 15.04
CA LYS A 120 -5.91 -13.24 15.78
C LYS A 120 -6.03 -12.99 17.28
#